data_AF-A0A961VAY9-F1
#
_entry.id   AF-A0A961VAY9-F1
#
_cell.length_a   1.000
_cell.length_b   1.000
_cell.length_c   1.000
_cell.angle_alpha   90.00
_cell.angle_beta   90.00
_cell.angle_gamma   90.00
#
_symmetry.space_group_name_H-M   'P 1'
#
loop_
_entity.id
_entity.type
_entity.pdbx_description
1 polymer ?
#
loop_
_entity_poly.entity_id
_entity_poly.type
_entity_poly.pdbx_seq_one_letter_code
_entity_poly.pdbx_strand_id
1 'polypeptide(L)'
;ENLHDYLIPTFGDMPDIDIRIVEDPELDGPYGAKGIGEPALVPTAPAIFSAIRHATGITVRHVPALPHRVLAALKAKGDSA
;
A
#
# COMPACT_ATOMS: atom_id res chain seq x y z
N GLU A 1 14.00 -9.14 -20.16
CA GLU A 1 12.85 -9.43 -19.29
C GLU A 1 13.20 -10.57 -18.34
N ASN A 2 13.45 -10.28 -17.06
CA ASN A 2 13.65 -11.29 -16.02
C ASN A 2 13.04 -10.77 -14.69
N LEU A 3 12.96 -11.64 -13.67
CA LEU A 3 12.44 -11.30 -12.34
C LEU A 3 13.52 -10.86 -11.34
N HIS A 4 14.76 -10.64 -11.81
CA HIS A 4 15.83 -10.10 -10.98
C HIS A 4 15.60 -8.62 -10.70
N ASP A 5 15.19 -7.87 -11.73
CA ASP A 5 14.98 -6.42 -11.63
C ASP A 5 13.49 -6.05 -11.45
N TYR A 6 12.57 -6.96 -11.80
CA TYR A 6 11.14 -6.84 -11.48
C TYR A 6 10.85 -7.50 -10.13
N LEU A 7 11.07 -6.73 -9.06
CA LEU A 7 10.97 -7.24 -7.69
C LEU A 7 9.54 -7.65 -7.35
N ILE A 8 9.39 -8.91 -6.94
CA ILE A 8 8.16 -9.45 -6.34
C ILE A 8 8.44 -9.63 -4.84
N PRO A 9 7.54 -9.18 -3.94
CA PRO A 9 7.71 -9.39 -2.51
C PRO A 9 7.93 -10.87 -2.17
N THR A 10 8.93 -11.13 -1.34
CA THR A 10 9.22 -12.45 -0.77
C THR A 10 8.47 -12.61 0.55
N PHE A 11 8.53 -13.81 1.16
CA PHE A 11 7.94 -14.06 2.48
C PHE A 11 8.52 -13.15 3.58
N GLY A 12 9.76 -12.67 3.43
CA GLY A 12 10.39 -11.76 4.40
C GLY A 12 9.97 -10.29 4.25
N ASP A 13 9.36 -9.93 3.11
CA ASP A 13 8.88 -8.57 2.85
C ASP A 13 7.43 -8.36 3.33
N MET A 14 6.71 -9.45 3.59
CA MET A 14 5.31 -9.40 3.98
C MET A 14 5.14 -8.98 5.46
N PRO A 15 4.36 -7.93 5.75
CA PRO A 15 4.00 -7.60 7.12
C PRO A 15 2.98 -8.60 7.67
N ASP A 16 2.79 -8.61 8.99
CA ASP A 16 1.65 -9.27 9.61
C ASP A 16 0.33 -8.64 9.12
N ILE A 17 -0.63 -9.48 8.72
CA ILE A 17 -1.93 -9.04 8.20
C ILE A 17 -3.02 -9.41 9.21
N ASP A 18 -3.64 -8.39 9.82
CA ASP A 18 -4.86 -8.55 10.64
C ASP A 18 -6.10 -8.50 9.73
N ILE A 19 -6.90 -9.56 9.73
CA ILE A 19 -8.08 -9.70 8.86
C ILE A 19 -9.35 -9.55 9.70
N ARG A 20 -10.16 -8.55 9.37
CA ARG A 20 -11.47 -8.31 9.99
C ARG A 20 -12.55 -8.40 8.93
N ILE A 21 -13.41 -9.40 9.05
CA ILE A 21 -14.55 -9.59 8.16
C ILE A 21 -15.69 -8.70 8.65
N VAL A 22 -16.17 -7.80 7.79
CA VAL A 22 -17.35 -6.99 8.04
C VAL A 22 -18.46 -7.50 7.14
N GLU A 23 -19.54 -7.97 7.75
CA GLU A 23 -20.68 -8.52 7.04
C GLU A 23 -21.77 -7.46 6.89
N ASP A 24 -22.13 -7.17 5.65
CA ASP A 24 -23.28 -6.36 5.28
C ASP A 24 -23.93 -7.06 4.08
N PRO A 25 -25.11 -7.70 4.23
CA PRO A 25 -25.68 -8.56 3.20
C PRO A 25 -25.95 -7.84 1.87
N GLU A 26 -25.49 -8.43 0.76
CA GLU A 26 -25.90 -8.01 -0.59
C GLU A 26 -27.20 -8.71 -0.99
N LEU A 27 -28.24 -7.95 -1.32
CA LEU A 27 -29.56 -8.50 -1.61
C LEU A 27 -29.54 -9.42 -2.84
N ASP A 28 -28.72 -9.07 -3.82
CA ASP A 28 -28.58 -9.83 -5.07
C ASP A 28 -27.48 -10.91 -5.00
N GLY A 29 -26.74 -10.98 -3.87
CA GLY A 29 -25.63 -11.89 -3.67
C GLY A 29 -26.08 -13.26 -3.15
N PRO A 30 -25.42 -14.36 -3.56
CA PRO A 30 -25.73 -15.67 -3.02
C PRO A 30 -25.46 -15.67 -1.50
N TYR A 31 -26.48 -16.00 -0.71
CA TYR A 31 -26.42 -15.99 0.75
C TYR A 31 -26.00 -14.62 1.35
N GLY A 32 -26.19 -13.50 0.63
CA GLY A 32 -25.77 -12.18 1.07
C GLY A 32 -24.31 -11.82 0.78
N ALA A 33 -23.56 -12.64 0.04
CA ALA A 33 -22.13 -12.45 -0.18
C ALA A 33 -21.80 -11.30 -1.16
N LYS A 34 -20.64 -10.67 -0.95
CA LYS A 34 -20.05 -9.62 -1.81
C LYS A 34 -18.69 -10.06 -2.36
N GLY A 35 -18.30 -9.51 -3.50
CA GLY A 35 -16.96 -9.72 -4.05
C GLY A 35 -15.89 -9.02 -3.21
N ILE A 36 -14.83 -9.74 -2.81
CA ILE A 36 -13.76 -9.23 -1.94
C ILE A 36 -12.35 -9.29 -2.55
N GLY A 37 -12.19 -9.94 -3.71
CA GLY A 37 -10.87 -10.15 -4.34
C GLY A 37 -10.15 -8.84 -4.70
N GLU A 38 -10.84 -7.89 -5.30
CA GLU A 38 -10.28 -6.59 -5.68
C GLU A 38 -10.29 -5.56 -4.53
N PRO A 39 -11.39 -5.41 -3.73
CA PRO A 39 -11.44 -4.42 -2.66
C PRO A 39 -10.37 -4.59 -1.58
N ALA A 40 -9.81 -5.80 -1.40
CA ALA A 40 -8.69 -6.02 -0.49
C ALA A 40 -7.35 -5.45 -1.01
N LEU A 41 -7.19 -5.31 -2.34
CA LEU A 41 -5.96 -4.82 -2.97
C LEU A 41 -5.95 -3.29 -3.14
N VAL A 42 -7.08 -2.73 -3.57
CA VAL A 42 -7.22 -1.29 -3.90
C VAL A 42 -6.72 -0.34 -2.79
N PRO A 43 -7.06 -0.52 -1.50
CA PRO A 43 -6.66 0.42 -0.45
C PRO A 43 -5.19 0.28 -0.01
N THR A 44 -4.50 -0.80 -0.37
CA THR A 44 -3.16 -1.12 0.15
C THR A 44 -2.12 -0.07 -0.24
N ALA A 45 -2.05 0.31 -1.52
CA ALA A 45 -1.11 1.32 -1.99
C ALA A 45 -1.33 2.70 -1.33
N PRO A 46 -2.53 3.31 -1.35
CA PRO A 46 -2.73 4.61 -0.69
C PRO A 46 -2.55 4.57 0.84
N ALA A 47 -2.83 3.43 1.50
CA ALA A 47 -2.56 3.26 2.93
C ALA A 47 -1.06 3.34 3.24
N ILE A 48 -0.21 2.66 2.46
CA ILE A 48 1.25 2.71 2.60
C ILE A 48 1.76 4.15 2.40
N PHE A 49 1.29 4.85 1.37
CA PHE A 49 1.71 6.23 1.09
C PHE A 49 1.27 7.20 2.19
N SER A 50 0.07 7.01 2.74
CA SER A 50 -0.42 7.77 3.87
C SER A 50 0.41 7.51 5.13
N ALA A 51 0.85 6.28 5.36
CA ALA A 51 1.73 5.90 6.46
C ALA A 51 3.12 6.55 6.33
N ILE A 52 3.71 6.57 5.12
CA ILE A 52 4.98 7.28 4.86
C ILE A 52 4.84 8.77 5.20
N ARG A 53 3.75 9.41 4.75
CA ARG A 53 3.47 10.81 5.06
C ARG A 53 3.26 11.04 6.55
N HIS A 54 2.54 10.15 7.24
CA HIS A 54 2.32 10.26 8.68
C HIS A 54 3.64 10.16 9.46
N ALA A 55 4.51 9.19 9.11
CA ALA A 55 5.77 8.94 9.81
C ALA A 55 6.84 10.01 9.56
N THR A 56 6.86 10.63 8.38
CA THR A 56 7.99 11.49 7.95
C THR A 56 7.57 12.91 7.60
N GLY A 57 6.28 13.15 7.38
CA GLY A 57 5.72 14.42 6.89
C GLY A 57 6.06 14.76 5.44
N ILE A 58 6.67 13.87 4.66
CA ILE A 58 6.87 14.07 3.21
C ILE A 58 5.67 13.57 2.42
N THR A 59 5.49 14.07 1.19
CA THR A 59 4.45 13.56 0.28
C THR A 59 5.10 12.90 -0.93
N VAL A 60 4.98 11.57 -1.05
CA VAL A 60 5.41 10.82 -2.23
C VAL A 60 4.24 10.77 -3.22
N ARG A 61 4.45 11.22 -4.47
CA ARG A 61 3.39 11.27 -5.51
C ARG A 61 3.61 10.31 -6.68
N HIS A 62 4.68 9.54 -6.64
CA HIS A 62 5.02 8.56 -7.69
C HIS A 62 5.13 7.17 -7.11
N VAL A 63 4.44 6.22 -7.76
CA VAL A 63 4.62 4.79 -7.53
C VAL A 63 5.77 4.23 -8.39
N PRO A 64 6.48 3.20 -7.92
CA PRO A 64 6.56 2.75 -6.53
C PRO A 64 7.33 3.76 -5.65
N ALA A 65 7.10 3.69 -4.34
CA ALA A 65 7.82 4.48 -3.32
C ALA A 65 9.25 3.95 -3.11
N LEU A 66 10.07 4.02 -4.16
CA LEU A 66 11.43 3.49 -4.16
C LEU A 66 12.32 4.20 -3.11
N PRO A 67 13.27 3.48 -2.48
CA PRO A 67 14.13 4.05 -1.44
C PRO A 67 14.83 5.36 -1.85
N HIS A 68 15.34 5.44 -3.08
CA HIS A 68 16.01 6.65 -3.58
C HIS A 68 15.05 7.84 -3.75
N ARG A 69 13.78 7.60 -4.11
CA ARG A 69 12.75 8.65 -4.22
C ARG A 69 12.34 9.15 -2.85
N VAL A 70 12.16 8.23 -1.89
CA VAL A 70 11.85 8.56 -0.50
C VAL A 70 13.01 9.35 0.12
N LEU A 71 14.25 8.91 -0.07
CA LEU A 71 15.45 9.60 0.42
C LEU A 71 15.59 11.01 -0.17
N ALA A 72 15.35 11.18 -1.47
CA ALA A 72 15.38 12.50 -2.10
C ALA A 72 14.33 13.45 -1.52
N ALA A 73 13.10 12.95 -1.27
CA ALA A 73 12.04 13.74 -0.65
C ALA A 73 12.34 14.12 0.80
N LEU A 74 12.99 13.23 1.57
CA LEU A 74 13.44 13.52 2.93
C LEU A 74 14.50 14.63 2.95
N LYS A 75 15.48 14.58 2.05
CA LYS A 75 16.54 15.61 1.94
C LYS A 75 15.96 16.97 1.56
N ALA A 76 15.12 17.02 0.53
CA ALA A 76 14.49 18.27 0.09
C ALA A 76 13.66 18.94 1.19
N LYS A 77 13.02 18.14 2.06
CA LYS A 77 12.31 18.67 3.24
C LYS A 77 13.28 19.25 4.28
N GLY A 78 14.41 18.60 4.53
CA GLY A 78 15.43 19.07 5.48
C GLY A 78 16.09 20.38 5.05
N ASP A 79 16.29 20.59 3.75
CA ASP A 79 16.85 21.84 3.20
C ASP A 79 15.86 23.02 3.21
N SER A 80 14.57 22.74 3.43
CA SER A 80 13.48 23.73 3.48
C SER A 80 13.14 24.21 4.90
N ALA A 81 13.85 23.71 5.92
CA ALA A 81 13.66 24.04 7.33
C ALA A 81 14.83 24.89 7.85
#